data_AF-A0A0N5BYV9-F1
#
_entry.id   AF-A0A0N5BYV9-F1
#
_cell.length_a   1.000
_cell.length_b   1.000
_cell.length_c   1.000
_cell.angle_alpha   90.00
_cell.angle_beta   90.00
_cell.angle_gamma   90.00
#
_symmetry.space_group_name_H-M   'P 1'
#
loop_
_entity.id
_entity.type
_entity.pdbx_description
1 polymer ?
#
loop_
_entity_poly.entity_id
_entity_poly.type
_entity_poly.pdbx_seq_one_letter_code
_entity_poly.pdbx_strand_id
1 'polypeptide(L)'
;MKFICTLLLIALSITFSFGLKTNCDKNDIQTCTIWMTPNETYYSSVFLTLIDPMIELAMDYAFEGNEPDVDPFNTVNELIIDEINKTTIENFARKIENFTYRYPTNITIVKDLSNITGVLIK
;
A
#
# COMPACT_ATOMS: atom_id res chain seq x y z
N MET A 1 41.89 6.32 6.95
CA MET A 1 40.91 5.26 7.29
C MET A 1 39.58 5.76 7.87
N LYS A 2 39.43 7.00 8.35
CA LYS A 2 38.11 7.51 8.83
C LYS A 2 37.15 8.00 7.73
N PHE A 3 37.67 8.52 6.63
CA PHE A 3 36.87 9.12 5.54
C PHE A 3 36.18 8.11 4.61
N ILE A 4 36.74 6.90 4.46
CA ILE A 4 36.17 5.88 3.56
C ILE A 4 34.87 5.30 4.15
N CYS A 5 34.79 5.15 5.48
CA CYS A 5 33.57 4.68 6.14
C CYS A 5 32.42 5.72 6.07
N THR A 6 32.73 7.01 6.07
CA THR A 6 31.71 8.07 6.02
C THR A 6 31.08 8.19 4.62
N LEU A 7 31.87 7.99 3.56
CA LEU A 7 31.38 7.96 2.17
C LEU A 7 30.53 6.72 1.87
N LEU A 8 30.83 5.57 2.49
CA LEU A 8 30.02 4.35 2.36
C LEU A 8 28.64 4.44 3.03
N LEU A 9 28.51 5.22 4.10
CA LEU A 9 27.22 5.47 4.77
C LEU A 9 26.28 6.37 3.96
N ILE A 10 26.83 7.31 3.17
CA ILE A 10 26.04 8.24 2.35
C ILE A 10 25.58 7.56 1.04
N ALA A 11 26.31 6.56 0.55
CA ALA A 11 25.94 5.80 -0.66
C ALA A 11 24.79 4.79 -0.43
N LEU A 12 24.35 4.60 0.82
CA LEU A 12 23.25 3.69 1.21
C LEU A 12 21.91 4.40 1.40
N SER A 13 21.78 5.66 1.01
CA SER A 13 20.47 6.24 0.74
C SER A 13 19.93 5.65 -0.56
N ILE A 14 19.62 4.36 -0.54
CA ILE A 14 18.69 3.76 -1.49
C ILE A 14 17.44 4.61 -1.32
N THR A 15 17.07 5.37 -2.36
CA THR A 15 15.81 6.07 -2.42
C THR A 15 14.72 5.00 -2.49
N PHE A 16 14.40 4.38 -1.37
CA PHE A 16 13.12 3.72 -1.21
C PHE A 16 12.09 4.81 -1.55
N SER A 17 11.38 4.59 -2.64
CA SER A 17 10.30 5.46 -3.04
C SER A 17 9.16 5.19 -2.08
N PHE A 18 9.28 5.69 -0.85
CA PHE A 18 8.28 5.45 0.15
C PHE A 18 6.96 6.08 -0.28
N GLY A 19 5.87 5.33 -0.29
CA GLY A 19 4.59 5.88 -0.72
C GLY A 19 3.55 4.90 -1.25
N LEU A 20 2.59 5.47 -1.97
CA LEU A 20 1.49 4.78 -2.65
C LEU A 20 1.25 5.43 -4.02
N LYS A 21 0.63 4.69 -4.95
CA LYS A 21 0.16 5.26 -6.21
C LYS A 21 -1.35 5.41 -6.20
N THR A 22 -1.87 6.36 -6.96
CA THR A 22 -3.31 6.57 -7.08
C THR A 22 -3.73 7.19 -8.41
N ASN A 23 -4.95 6.89 -8.87
CA ASN A 23 -5.61 7.55 -10.00
C ASN A 23 -6.74 8.50 -9.54
N CYS A 24 -6.78 8.86 -8.25
CA CYS A 24 -7.87 9.63 -7.66
C CYS A 24 -7.76 11.15 -7.94
N ASP A 25 -7.46 11.52 -9.19
CA ASP A 25 -7.59 12.92 -9.62
C ASP A 25 -9.08 13.31 -9.53
N LYS A 26 -9.34 14.54 -9.07
CA LYS A 26 -10.70 15.08 -8.94
C LYS A 26 -11.44 15.13 -10.28
N ASN A 27 -10.72 15.15 -11.39
CA ASN A 27 -11.27 15.21 -12.74
C ASN A 27 -11.36 13.84 -13.44
N ASP A 28 -10.83 12.77 -12.86
CA ASP A 28 -10.88 11.44 -13.47
C ASP A 28 -12.28 10.83 -13.29
N ILE A 29 -12.84 10.25 -14.35
CA ILE A 29 -14.13 9.54 -14.32
C ILE A 29 -13.99 8.08 -13.89
N GLN A 30 -12.77 7.54 -13.88
CA GLN A 30 -12.50 6.17 -13.43
C GLN A 30 -12.76 6.03 -11.93
N THR A 31 -13.01 4.81 -11.46
CA THR A 31 -13.07 4.52 -10.02
C THR A 31 -11.75 4.89 -9.35
N CYS A 32 -11.83 5.56 -8.20
CA CYS A 32 -10.65 5.95 -7.42
C CYS A 32 -10.04 4.69 -6.80
N THR A 33 -8.76 4.45 -7.07
CA THR A 33 -8.00 3.34 -6.52
C THR A 33 -6.70 3.86 -5.93
N ILE A 34 -6.37 3.31 -4.76
CA ILE A 34 -5.10 3.49 -4.08
C ILE A 34 -4.34 2.16 -4.19
N TRP A 35 -3.15 2.20 -4.78
CA TRP A 35 -2.25 1.07 -4.89
C TRP A 35 -1.11 1.21 -3.90
N MET A 36 -0.86 0.14 -3.15
CA MET A 36 0.14 0.08 -2.09
C MET A 36 0.84 -1.29 -2.12
N THR A 37 2.02 -1.38 -1.54
CA THR A 37 2.77 -2.64 -1.44
C THR A 37 3.08 -2.94 0.04
N PRO A 38 3.18 -4.22 0.46
CA PRO A 38 3.35 -4.57 1.87
C PRO A 38 4.58 -3.98 2.55
N ASN A 39 5.63 -3.68 1.77
CA ASN A 39 6.91 -3.17 2.27
C ASN A 39 6.91 -1.64 2.48
N GLU A 40 5.77 -0.97 2.28
CA GLU A 40 5.65 0.48 2.34
C GLU A 40 4.95 0.98 3.60
N THR A 41 5.35 2.18 4.06
CA THR A 41 4.88 2.74 5.34
C THR A 41 3.36 2.91 5.39
N TYR A 42 2.74 3.33 4.28
CA TYR A 42 1.27 3.47 4.22
C TYR A 42 0.55 2.13 4.40
N TYR A 43 1.15 1.01 3.98
CA TYR A 43 0.62 -0.30 4.26
C TYR A 43 0.83 -0.66 5.73
N SER A 44 2.10 -0.78 6.16
CA SER A 44 2.45 -1.40 7.45
C SER A 44 2.09 -0.57 8.67
N SER A 45 2.15 0.75 8.56
CA SER A 45 2.09 1.67 9.71
C SER A 45 0.85 2.55 9.72
N VAL A 46 0.03 2.48 8.68
CA VAL A 46 -1.19 3.29 8.58
C VAL A 46 -2.39 2.41 8.28
N PHE A 47 -2.37 1.65 7.19
CA PHE A 47 -3.51 0.82 6.79
C PHE A 47 -3.76 -0.32 7.76
N LEU A 48 -2.73 -1.13 8.09
CA LEU A 48 -2.90 -2.27 8.99
C LEU A 48 -3.40 -1.85 10.39
N THR A 49 -3.03 -0.67 10.87
CA THR A 49 -3.51 -0.15 12.17
C THR A 49 -5.01 0.16 12.24
N LEU A 50 -5.68 0.17 11.08
CA LEU A 50 -7.10 0.52 10.95
C LEU A 50 -8.00 -0.70 10.66
N ILE A 51 -7.42 -1.84 10.32
CA ILE A 51 -8.19 -3.05 9.99
C ILE A 51 -8.37 -3.92 11.24
N ASP A 52 -9.32 -4.85 11.17
CA ASP A 52 -9.51 -5.82 12.27
C ASP A 52 -8.26 -6.72 12.39
N PRO A 53 -7.75 -6.97 13.61
CA PRO A 53 -6.56 -7.80 13.80
C PRO A 53 -6.66 -9.22 13.23
N MET A 54 -7.87 -9.79 13.12
CA MET A 54 -8.07 -11.09 12.49
C MET A 54 -7.96 -11.01 10.96
N ILE A 55 -8.37 -9.89 10.36
CA ILE A 55 -8.17 -9.66 8.92
C ILE A 55 -6.68 -9.45 8.65
N GLU A 56 -5.99 -8.65 9.48
CA GLU A 56 -4.52 -8.47 9.39
C GLU A 56 -3.81 -9.82 9.45
N LEU A 57 -4.13 -10.64 10.45
CA LEU A 57 -3.56 -11.98 10.58
C LEU A 57 -3.85 -12.87 9.36
N ALA A 58 -5.06 -12.81 8.81
CA ALA A 58 -5.40 -13.56 7.59
C ALA A 58 -4.59 -13.10 6.38
N MET A 59 -4.35 -11.79 6.25
CA MET A 59 -3.49 -11.23 5.20
C MET A 59 -2.03 -11.68 5.36
N ASP A 60 -1.51 -11.71 6.59
CA ASP A 60 -0.16 -12.20 6.88
C ASP A 60 -0.02 -13.68 6.50
N TYR A 61 -0.99 -14.53 6.89
CA TYR A 61 -1.00 -15.94 6.48
C TYR A 61 -1.04 -16.11 4.96
N ALA A 62 -1.79 -15.26 4.24
CA ALA A 62 -1.82 -15.31 2.79
C ALA A 62 -0.43 -15.02 2.20
N PHE A 63 0.29 -14.03 2.72
CA PHE A 63 1.65 -13.71 2.25
C PHE A 63 2.72 -14.73 2.67
N GLU A 64 2.58 -15.37 3.83
CA GLU A 64 3.50 -16.41 4.31
C GLU A 64 3.23 -17.79 3.67
N GLY A 65 2.02 -17.99 3.14
CA GLY A 65 1.61 -19.20 2.46
C GLY A 65 2.54 -19.56 1.30
N ASN A 66 2.83 -20.84 1.15
CA ASN A 66 3.64 -21.38 0.05
C ASN A 66 2.82 -22.26 -0.90
N GLU A 67 1.52 -21.98 -1.02
CA GLU A 67 0.69 -22.69 -1.99
C GLU A 67 1.10 -22.28 -3.41
N PRO A 68 1.63 -23.20 -4.23
CA PRO A 68 2.33 -22.86 -5.47
C PRO A 68 1.44 -22.23 -6.55
N ASP A 69 0.12 -22.45 -6.47
CA ASP A 69 -0.87 -21.99 -7.45
C ASP A 69 -1.76 -20.86 -6.91
N VAL A 70 -1.47 -20.34 -5.71
CA VAL A 70 -2.22 -19.24 -5.10
C VAL A 70 -1.36 -17.97 -5.18
N ASP A 71 -1.88 -16.94 -5.85
CA ASP A 71 -1.27 -15.62 -5.81
C ASP A 71 -1.66 -14.92 -4.50
N PRO A 72 -0.73 -14.71 -3.57
CA PRO A 72 -1.04 -14.12 -2.27
C PRO A 72 -1.62 -12.70 -2.40
N PHE A 73 -1.25 -11.95 -3.46
CA PHE A 73 -1.80 -10.61 -3.68
C PHE A 73 -3.27 -10.67 -4.09
N ASN A 74 -3.68 -11.69 -4.84
CA ASN A 74 -5.09 -11.87 -5.19
C ASN A 74 -5.91 -12.20 -3.94
N THR A 75 -5.46 -13.16 -3.13
CA THR A 75 -6.12 -13.53 -1.87
C THR A 75 -6.26 -12.33 -0.92
N VAL A 76 -5.20 -11.53 -0.77
CA VAL A 76 -5.25 -10.33 0.08
C VAL A 76 -6.20 -9.27 -0.49
N ASN A 77 -6.23 -9.08 -1.80
CA ASN A 77 -7.17 -8.14 -2.43
C ASN A 77 -8.63 -8.60 -2.29
N GLU A 78 -8.90 -9.91 -2.34
CA GLU A 78 -10.22 -10.47 -2.06
C GLU A 78 -10.63 -10.20 -0.60
N LEU A 79 -9.73 -10.46 0.37
CA LEU A 79 -9.97 -10.14 1.78
C LEU A 79 -10.30 -8.64 1.99
N ILE A 80 -9.58 -7.74 1.30
CA ILE A 80 -9.86 -6.30 1.38
C ILE A 80 -11.24 -5.96 0.82
N ILE A 81 -11.65 -6.60 -0.29
CA ILE A 81 -12.95 -6.34 -0.92
C ILE A 81 -14.10 -6.83 -0.04
N ASP A 82 -13.95 -8.02 0.54
CA ASP A 82 -15.02 -8.73 1.24
C ASP A 82 -15.17 -8.28 2.70
N GLU A 83 -14.04 -8.05 3.39
CA GLU A 83 -14.04 -7.86 4.85
C GLU A 83 -13.83 -6.39 5.27
N ILE A 84 -13.19 -5.57 4.45
CA ILE A 84 -12.88 -4.18 4.82
C ILE A 84 -13.99 -3.24 4.36
N ASN A 85 -14.73 -2.73 5.35
CA ASN A 85 -15.82 -1.80 5.10
C ASN A 85 -15.34 -0.43 4.56
N LYS A 86 -16.25 0.29 3.89
CA LYS A 86 -15.95 1.58 3.26
C LYS A 86 -15.56 2.69 4.26
N THR A 87 -16.01 2.62 5.51
CA THR A 87 -15.62 3.58 6.55
C THR A 87 -14.15 3.42 6.93
N THR A 88 -13.64 2.19 7.02
CA THR A 88 -12.21 1.93 7.22
C THR A 88 -11.39 2.46 6.05
N ILE A 89 -11.84 2.25 4.81
CA ILE A 89 -11.16 2.80 3.62
C ILE A 89 -11.14 4.32 3.63
N GLU A 90 -12.26 4.98 3.98
CA GLU A 90 -12.32 6.43 4.11
C GLU A 90 -11.38 6.96 5.21
N ASN A 91 -11.35 6.29 6.38
CA ASN A 91 -10.46 6.65 7.47
C ASN A 91 -8.99 6.51 7.09
N PHE A 92 -8.63 5.46 6.34
CA PHE A 92 -7.30 5.28 5.77
C PHE A 92 -6.98 6.41 4.79
N ALA A 93 -7.85 6.66 3.82
CA ALA A 93 -7.65 7.70 2.81
C ALA A 93 -7.43 9.10 3.42
N ARG A 94 -8.12 9.41 4.52
CA ARG A 94 -7.96 10.68 5.25
C ARG A 94 -6.63 10.81 6.01
N LYS A 95 -5.90 9.72 6.23
CA LYS A 95 -4.54 9.74 6.81
C LYS A 95 -3.44 9.93 5.76
N ILE A 96 -3.76 9.89 4.47
CA ILE A 96 -2.80 10.13 3.40
C ILE A 96 -2.61 11.64 3.25
N GLU A 97 -1.37 12.10 3.34
CA GLU A 97 -1.06 13.52 3.17
C GLU A 97 -1.32 13.95 1.72
N ASN A 98 -1.82 15.17 1.54
CA ASN A 98 -2.13 15.74 0.22
C ASN A 98 -3.13 14.91 -0.63
N PHE A 99 -3.91 14.02 0.01
CA PHE A 99 -4.95 13.24 -0.64
C PHE A 99 -6.34 13.77 -0.29
N THR A 100 -7.23 13.91 -1.28
CA THR A 100 -8.65 14.21 -1.03
C THR A 100 -9.45 12.94 -1.28
N TYR A 101 -10.12 12.45 -0.23
CA TYR A 101 -11.00 11.28 -0.36
C TYR A 101 -12.13 11.50 -1.37
N ARG A 102 -12.46 10.44 -2.13
CA ARG A 102 -13.58 10.40 -3.06
C ARG A 102 -14.33 9.09 -2.94
N TYR A 103 -15.64 9.16 -2.75
CA TYR A 103 -16.49 7.97 -2.72
C TYR A 103 -16.91 7.53 -4.13
N PRO A 104 -16.77 6.24 -4.51
CA PRO A 104 -16.06 5.19 -3.80
C PRO A 104 -14.53 5.25 -4.05
N THR A 105 -13.76 4.82 -3.06
CA THR A 105 -12.32 4.53 -3.17
C THR A 105 -12.11 3.03 -2.97
N ASN A 106 -11.23 2.44 -3.78
CA ASN A 106 -10.75 1.08 -3.64
C ASN A 106 -9.29 1.09 -3.16
N ILE A 107 -8.91 0.04 -2.46
CA ILE A 107 -7.51 -0.24 -2.09
C ILE A 107 -7.10 -1.51 -2.82
N THR A 108 -5.90 -1.52 -3.38
CA THR A 108 -5.33 -2.70 -4.04
C THR A 108 -3.88 -2.86 -3.62
N ILE A 109 -3.55 -4.03 -3.07
CA ILE A 109 -2.18 -4.42 -2.75
C ILE A 109 -1.53 -4.99 -4.00
N VAL A 110 -0.36 -4.47 -4.32
CA VAL A 110 0.41 -4.88 -5.49
C VAL A 110 1.83 -5.26 -5.09
N LYS A 111 2.42 -6.16 -5.86
CA LYS A 111 3.80 -6.60 -5.66
C LYS A 111 4.81 -5.48 -5.88
N ASP A 112 4.59 -4.67 -6.91
CA ASP A 112 5.48 -3.59 -7.29
C ASP A 112 4.68 -2.41 -7.86
N LEU A 113 4.86 -1.24 -7.26
CA LEU A 113 4.25 0.01 -7.70
C LEU A 113 4.83 0.50 -9.04
N SER A 114 6.02 0.07 -9.45
CA SER A 114 6.64 0.48 -10.72
C SER A 114 5.76 0.14 -11.94
N ASN A 115 5.02 -0.96 -11.88
CA ASN A 115 4.12 -1.45 -12.93
C ASN A 115 2.74 -0.75 -12.96
N ILE A 116 2.48 0.15 -12.01
CA ILE A 116 1.20 0.85 -11.90
C ILE A 116 1.29 2.23 -12.55
N THR A 117 0.36 2.53 -13.45
CA THR A 117 0.17 3.88 -14.00
C THR A 117 -0.70 4.68 -13.04
N GLY A 118 -0.09 5.62 -12.31
CA GLY A 118 -0.78 6.48 -11.35
C GLY A 118 0.15 7.55 -10.78
N VAL A 119 -0.44 8.50 -10.07
CA VAL A 119 0.29 9.55 -9.35
C VAL A 119 0.88 8.96 -8.08
N LEU A 120 2.18 9.14 -7.88
CA LEU A 120 2.88 8.74 -6.66
C LEU A 120 2.63 9.78 -5.56
N ILE A 121 2.18 9.34 -4.40
CA ILE A 121 2.09 10.11 -3.16
C ILE A 121 3.10 9.53 -2.18
N LYS A 122 3.90 10.40 -1.56
CA LYS A 122 4.94 10.05 -0.60
C LYS A 122 4.57 10.55 0.79
#